data_AF-A0A0F9SHD9-F1
#
_entry.id   AF-A0A0F9SHD9-F1
#
_cell.length_a   1.000
_cell.length_b   1.000
_cell.length_c   1.000
_cell.angle_alpha   90.00
_cell.angle_beta   90.00
_cell.angle_gamma   90.00
#
_symmetry.space_group_name_H-M   'P 1'
#
loop_
_entity.id
_entity.type
_entity.pdbx_description
1 polymer ?
#
loop_
_entity_poly.entity_id
_entity_poly.type
_entity_poly.pdbx_seq_one_letter_code
_entity_poly.pdbx_strand_id
1 'polypeptide(L)'
;MGWTGEGTGTQIHDQLKVRDLTLSTGRIGTAPVNNDDIANKFYVDSNDFWTKLGDVLSPDPPGCKLADLGTITPDIDQDKSLGTNLLRWRDLHLSHDATITGDVTANGLAIGNATPTVTGSRYFHLKSTSSEPIKIEKSNSAGVLFSIANTTNTWAIGENSSEDFIFRDITGGDNDIMRIQAGAPASTLLIDSSGNVGIGRPSIFTLGAKLHVDGEIIAATDKIKLTALGGYAIKLTNKTGSNSVAGQLVQTDTTQNDAVTLSGVNSDDTIGIILDSGVSDGTSMWVVVYGIANVMMDAVGSVRGDRIITAPVGGFATPWNVGGAVATHFQEIGHCIETRIGAGLARCVLHFN
;
A
#
# COMPACT_ATOMS: atom_id res chain seq x y z
N MET A 1 45.65 -99.32 -26.73
CA MET A 1 44.24 -99.69 -26.50
C MET A 1 43.40 -98.70 -27.30
N GLY A 2 42.72 -99.19 -28.35
CA GLY A 2 41.87 -98.35 -29.19
C GLY A 2 40.49 -98.16 -28.56
N TRP A 3 39.92 -96.97 -28.74
CA TRP A 3 38.50 -96.76 -28.58
C TRP A 3 38.00 -95.93 -29.77
N THR A 4 37.37 -96.64 -30.70
CA THR A 4 36.59 -96.11 -31.81
C THR A 4 35.12 -96.22 -31.43
N GLY A 5 34.40 -95.10 -31.45
CA GLY A 5 32.96 -95.10 -31.18
C GLY A 5 32.37 -93.71 -31.32
N GLU A 6 32.20 -93.23 -32.55
CA GLU A 6 31.22 -92.19 -32.85
C GLU A 6 29.82 -92.84 -32.76
N GLY A 7 29.17 -92.63 -31.62
CA GLY A 7 27.76 -92.93 -31.45
C GLY A 7 26.92 -91.73 -31.89
N THR A 8 26.13 -91.93 -32.93
CA THR A 8 25.07 -91.03 -33.39
C THR A 8 24.14 -90.66 -32.23
N GLY A 9 24.33 -89.46 -31.68
CA GLY A 9 23.48 -88.91 -30.62
C GLY A 9 22.11 -88.56 -31.17
N THR A 10 21.12 -89.36 -30.80
CA THR A 10 19.69 -89.03 -30.87
C THR A 10 19.48 -87.68 -30.18
N GLN A 11 19.08 -86.65 -30.93
CA GLN A 11 18.62 -85.39 -30.33
C GLN A 11 17.34 -85.67 -29.53
N ILE A 12 17.45 -85.69 -28.21
CA ILE A 12 16.29 -85.71 -27.32
C ILE A 12 15.68 -84.30 -27.35
N HIS A 13 14.63 -84.12 -28.15
CA HIS A 13 13.75 -82.95 -28.12
C HIS A 13 12.77 -83.03 -26.94
N ASP A 14 13.26 -83.29 -25.72
CA ASP A 14 12.44 -83.07 -24.54
C ASP A 14 12.61 -81.61 -24.12
N GLN A 15 11.57 -80.83 -24.38
CA GLN A 15 11.42 -79.52 -23.77
C GLN A 15 11.27 -79.70 -22.26
N LEU A 16 12.39 -79.56 -21.55
CA LEU A 16 12.43 -79.49 -20.11
C LEU A 16 11.65 -78.25 -19.65
N LYS A 17 10.37 -78.41 -19.33
CA LYS A 17 9.57 -77.38 -18.66
C LYS A 17 10.01 -77.30 -17.20
N VAL A 18 11.05 -76.52 -16.93
CA VAL A 18 11.45 -76.16 -15.56
C VAL A 18 10.40 -75.17 -15.04
N ARG A 19 9.50 -75.62 -14.16
CA ARG A 19 8.51 -74.73 -13.53
C ARG A 19 9.13 -73.86 -12.44
N ASP A 20 10.07 -74.39 -11.68
CA ASP A 20 10.73 -73.68 -10.59
C ASP A 20 12.22 -74.06 -10.52
N LEU A 21 13.11 -73.12 -10.84
CA LEU A 21 14.54 -73.27 -10.65
C LEU A 21 14.95 -72.55 -9.36
N THR A 22 15.17 -73.29 -8.28
CA THR A 22 15.70 -72.73 -7.03
C THR A 22 17.20 -73.03 -6.95
N LEU A 23 18.05 -72.03 -7.14
CA LEU A 23 19.50 -72.13 -6.98
C LEU A 23 19.87 -71.69 -5.55
N SER A 24 20.18 -72.63 -4.65
CA SER A 24 20.54 -72.28 -3.27
C SER A 24 22.00 -71.84 -3.12
N THR A 25 22.91 -72.29 -3.98
CA THR A 25 24.26 -71.71 -4.20
C THR A 25 24.84 -72.25 -5.50
N GLY A 26 25.02 -71.40 -6.51
CA GLY A 26 25.68 -71.76 -7.76
C GLY A 26 26.16 -70.51 -8.52
N ARG A 27 27.41 -70.49 -8.96
CA ARG A 27 27.91 -69.51 -9.94
C ARG A 27 27.57 -70.04 -11.34
N ILE A 28 26.81 -69.26 -12.11
CA ILE A 28 26.63 -69.50 -13.53
C ILE A 28 27.93 -69.06 -14.21
N GLY A 29 28.69 -70.03 -14.75
CA GLY A 29 29.90 -69.74 -15.51
C GLY A 29 29.56 -68.93 -16.77
N THR A 30 30.42 -67.99 -17.11
CA THR A 30 30.32 -67.17 -18.32
C THR A 30 30.17 -68.06 -19.55
N ALA A 31 29.10 -67.87 -20.32
CA ALA A 31 28.89 -68.59 -21.56
C ALA A 31 29.89 -68.14 -22.65
N PRO A 32 30.22 -69.01 -23.63
CA PRO A 32 31.02 -68.64 -24.80
C PRO A 32 30.34 -67.51 -25.60
N VAL A 33 31.13 -66.52 -26.03
CA VAL A 33 30.67 -65.21 -26.53
C VAL A 33 30.21 -65.22 -28.00
N ASN A 34 29.85 -66.36 -28.60
CA ASN A 34 29.68 -66.44 -30.07
C ASN A 34 28.40 -67.13 -30.57
N ASN A 35 27.27 -67.01 -29.86
CA ASN A 35 25.99 -67.49 -30.38
C ASN A 35 25.03 -66.33 -30.68
N ASP A 36 24.86 -66.06 -31.99
CA ASP A 36 23.95 -65.05 -32.57
C ASP A 36 22.47 -65.50 -32.61
N ASP A 37 22.13 -66.59 -31.91
CA ASP A 37 20.76 -67.08 -31.86
C ASP A 37 19.93 -66.31 -30.81
N ILE A 38 19.02 -65.47 -31.31
CA ILE A 38 18.19 -64.52 -30.55
C ILE A 38 16.91 -65.18 -30.00
N ALA A 39 16.65 -66.45 -30.28
CA ALA A 39 15.37 -67.08 -30.00
C ALA A 39 15.22 -67.77 -28.63
N ASN A 40 16.26 -67.79 -27.79
CA ASN A 40 16.16 -68.34 -26.42
C ASN A 40 17.14 -67.64 -25.46
N LYS A 41 16.72 -66.50 -24.91
CA LYS A 41 17.52 -65.78 -23.91
C LYS A 41 16.64 -65.31 -22.75
N PHE A 42 16.71 -66.03 -21.62
CA PHE A 42 16.51 -65.42 -20.32
C PHE A 42 17.83 -64.74 -19.95
N TYR A 43 17.98 -63.47 -20.32
CA TYR A 43 19.15 -62.65 -20.01
C TYR A 43 18.85 -61.82 -18.77
N VAL A 44 19.65 -61.99 -17.72
CA VAL A 44 19.78 -61.01 -16.64
C VAL A 44 21.17 -60.41 -16.79
N ASP A 45 21.26 -59.32 -17.54
CA ASP A 45 22.45 -58.46 -17.54
C ASP A 45 22.46 -57.68 -16.22
N SER A 46 23.51 -57.85 -15.42
CA SER A 46 23.66 -57.18 -14.13
C SER A 46 23.94 -55.68 -14.25
N ASN A 47 24.16 -55.15 -15.45
CA ASN A 47 24.42 -53.73 -15.67
C ASN A 47 23.22 -52.96 -16.25
N ASP A 48 22.09 -53.64 -16.48
CA ASP A 48 20.89 -53.04 -17.11
C ASP A 48 19.59 -53.40 -16.37
N PHE A 49 19.70 -53.80 -15.08
CA PHE A 49 18.57 -54.30 -14.30
C PHE A 49 17.48 -53.25 -14.04
N TRP A 50 17.79 -51.96 -14.20
CA TRP A 50 16.85 -50.88 -13.91
C TRP A 50 16.15 -50.30 -15.15
N THR A 51 16.64 -50.53 -16.37
CA THR A 51 16.09 -49.92 -17.58
C THR A 51 15.00 -50.77 -18.24
N LYS A 52 15.00 -52.09 -18.04
CA LYS A 52 14.07 -53.00 -18.75
C LYS A 52 12.91 -53.57 -17.93
N LEU A 53 12.82 -53.27 -16.62
CA LEU A 53 11.62 -53.60 -15.84
C LEU A 53 10.46 -52.61 -16.06
N GLY A 54 10.71 -51.48 -16.73
CA GLY A 54 9.69 -50.48 -17.06
C GLY A 54 8.77 -50.86 -18.22
N ASP A 55 9.22 -51.71 -19.15
CA ASP A 55 8.48 -52.01 -20.39
C ASP A 55 7.70 -53.35 -20.36
N VAL A 56 7.87 -54.18 -19.32
CA VAL A 56 7.23 -55.52 -19.24
C VAL A 56 5.97 -55.54 -18.36
N LEU A 57 5.60 -54.43 -17.72
CA LEU A 57 4.40 -54.37 -16.88
C LEU A 57 3.43 -53.27 -17.35
N SER A 58 2.54 -53.65 -18.26
CA SER A 58 1.19 -53.13 -18.36
C SER A 58 0.30 -54.19 -19.05
N PRO A 59 -0.97 -54.38 -18.65
CA PRO A 59 -1.79 -53.45 -17.85
C PRO A 59 -2.02 -53.91 -16.40
N ASP A 60 -2.13 -52.91 -15.52
CA ASP A 60 -2.26 -53.00 -14.07
C ASP A 60 -3.28 -54.01 -13.52
N PRO A 61 -2.89 -54.88 -12.56
CA PRO A 61 -3.79 -55.27 -11.49
C PRO A 61 -3.88 -54.13 -10.46
N PRO A 62 -5.07 -53.83 -9.88
CA PRO A 62 -5.23 -52.80 -8.87
C PRO A 62 -4.51 -53.23 -7.59
N GLY A 63 -3.30 -52.71 -7.36
CA GLY A 63 -2.55 -52.98 -6.13
C GLY A 63 -1.02 -52.89 -6.22
N CYS A 64 -0.42 -52.77 -7.42
CA CYS A 64 1.02 -52.57 -7.55
C CYS A 64 1.39 -51.12 -7.20
N LYS A 65 1.60 -50.84 -5.92
CA LYS A 65 2.33 -49.63 -5.50
C LYS A 65 3.77 -49.79 -5.97
N LEU A 66 4.18 -48.94 -6.91
CA LEU A 66 5.58 -48.69 -7.21
C LEU A 66 6.28 -48.42 -5.87
N ALA A 67 7.25 -49.26 -5.51
CA ALA A 67 7.97 -49.13 -4.26
C ALA A 67 8.56 -47.73 -4.14
N ASP A 68 8.46 -47.18 -2.93
CA ASP A 68 9.06 -45.93 -2.46
C ASP A 68 10.38 -45.65 -3.21
N LEU A 69 10.34 -44.71 -4.16
CA LEU A 69 11.53 -44.19 -4.81
C LEU A 69 12.27 -43.37 -3.75
N GLY A 70 13.13 -44.04 -3.00
CA GLY A 70 14.07 -43.42 -2.08
C GLY A 70 14.79 -42.26 -2.77
N THR A 71 14.95 -41.18 -2.01
CA THR A 71 15.75 -39.97 -2.28
C THR A 71 16.28 -39.89 -3.71
N ILE A 72 15.60 -39.14 -4.58
CA ILE A 72 16.15 -38.77 -5.88
C ILE A 72 17.43 -37.97 -5.60
N THR A 73 18.56 -38.66 -5.70
CA THR A 73 19.87 -38.06 -5.51
C THR A 73 20.22 -37.41 -6.84
N PRO A 74 20.54 -36.10 -6.89
CA PRO A 74 20.92 -35.44 -8.13
C PRO A 74 22.07 -36.20 -8.78
N ASP A 75 21.90 -36.51 -10.06
CA ASP A 75 23.01 -36.99 -10.88
C ASP A 75 24.05 -35.86 -10.98
N ILE A 76 25.33 -36.22 -11.12
CA ILE A 76 26.44 -35.25 -11.11
C ILE A 76 26.37 -34.26 -12.29
N ASP A 77 25.57 -34.56 -13.29
CA ASP A 77 25.18 -33.67 -14.38
C ASP A 77 23.80 -33.06 -14.07
N GLN A 78 23.75 -31.76 -13.81
CA GLN A 78 22.56 -31.00 -13.34
C GLN A 78 21.40 -30.89 -14.37
N ASP A 79 21.27 -31.82 -15.31
CA ASP A 79 20.39 -31.74 -16.49
C ASP A 79 19.18 -32.70 -16.43
N LYS A 80 18.70 -33.08 -15.24
CA LYS A 80 17.43 -33.83 -15.16
C LYS A 80 16.23 -32.91 -15.33
N SER A 81 15.98 -32.59 -16.59
CA SER A 81 14.67 -32.14 -17.06
C SER A 81 13.62 -33.17 -16.64
N LEU A 82 12.50 -32.73 -16.06
CA LEU A 82 11.34 -33.56 -15.71
C LEU A 82 10.56 -34.03 -16.97
N GLY A 83 11.29 -34.41 -18.03
CA GLY A 83 10.79 -34.90 -19.29
C GLY A 83 11.37 -34.19 -20.52
N THR A 84 11.76 -34.96 -21.54
CA THR A 84 11.82 -34.47 -22.92
C THR A 84 10.40 -34.49 -23.53
N ASN A 85 10.20 -33.91 -24.72
CA ASN A 85 8.88 -33.68 -25.34
C ASN A 85 7.91 -34.89 -25.41
N LEU A 86 8.37 -36.11 -25.15
CA LEU A 86 7.57 -37.34 -25.22
C LEU A 86 7.15 -37.91 -23.85
N LEU A 87 7.75 -37.50 -22.74
CA LEU A 87 7.45 -38.00 -21.39
C LEU A 87 7.42 -36.83 -20.40
N ARG A 88 6.39 -35.99 -20.48
CA ARG A 88 6.22 -34.88 -19.54
C ARG A 88 5.44 -35.34 -18.32
N TRP A 89 5.96 -35.06 -17.13
CA TRP A 89 5.18 -35.13 -15.91
C TRP A 89 4.06 -34.09 -16.01
N ARG A 90 2.81 -34.55 -15.94
CA ARG A 90 1.64 -33.66 -16.01
C ARG A 90 1.50 -32.82 -14.75
N ASP A 91 1.66 -33.48 -13.60
CA ASP A 91 1.46 -32.91 -12.28
C ASP A 91 2.64 -33.30 -11.39
N LEU A 92 3.25 -32.33 -10.71
CA LEU A 92 4.23 -32.57 -9.64
C LEU A 92 3.53 -32.31 -8.32
N HIS A 93 3.24 -33.37 -7.57
CA HIS A 93 2.67 -33.27 -6.23
C HIS A 93 3.79 -33.43 -5.19
N LEU A 94 3.96 -32.43 -4.35
CA LEU A 94 4.90 -32.44 -3.24
C LEU A 94 4.09 -32.51 -1.94
N SER A 95 4.34 -33.53 -1.13
CA SER A 95 3.59 -33.78 0.12
C SER A 95 4.09 -32.95 1.31
N HIS A 96 5.24 -32.29 1.15
CA HIS A 96 5.95 -31.51 2.17
C HIS A 96 6.65 -30.32 1.51
N ASP A 97 7.31 -29.50 2.32
CA ASP A 97 8.06 -28.33 1.88
C ASP A 97 9.09 -28.68 0.80
N ALA A 98 9.05 -27.97 -0.32
CA ALA A 98 10.12 -27.98 -1.30
C ALA A 98 11.06 -26.80 -1.07
N THR A 99 12.32 -27.10 -0.79
CA THR A 99 13.39 -26.11 -0.67
C THR A 99 14.17 -26.08 -1.98
N ILE A 100 14.10 -24.97 -2.71
CA ILE A 100 14.92 -24.73 -3.90
C ILE A 100 16.15 -23.92 -3.46
N THR A 101 17.33 -24.54 -3.52
CA THR A 101 18.61 -23.91 -3.18
C THR A 101 19.50 -23.85 -4.42
N GLY A 102 20.04 -22.67 -4.72
CA GLY A 102 20.93 -22.44 -5.86
C GLY A 102 21.49 -21.02 -5.84
N ASP A 103 22.64 -20.79 -6.47
CA ASP A 103 23.21 -19.46 -6.64
C ASP A 103 22.35 -18.67 -7.64
N VAL A 104 21.39 -17.90 -7.12
CA VAL A 104 20.42 -17.13 -7.88
C VAL A 104 21.03 -15.90 -8.57
N THR A 105 22.34 -15.66 -8.41
CA THR A 105 23.02 -14.53 -9.07
C THR A 105 23.01 -14.61 -10.60
N ALA A 106 22.72 -15.79 -11.19
CA ALA A 106 22.57 -15.97 -12.63
C ALA A 106 21.20 -16.51 -13.10
N ASN A 107 20.47 -17.27 -12.28
CA ASN A 107 19.24 -17.97 -12.70
C ASN A 107 18.13 -17.82 -11.67
N GLY A 108 17.13 -16.98 -11.96
CA GLY A 108 15.89 -16.93 -11.18
C GLY A 108 15.09 -18.24 -11.28
N LEU A 109 14.28 -18.54 -10.27
CA LEU A 109 13.26 -19.58 -10.38
C LEU A 109 12.23 -19.17 -11.46
N ALA A 110 12.38 -19.72 -12.66
CA ALA A 110 11.44 -19.49 -13.75
C ALA A 110 10.27 -20.47 -13.66
N ILE A 111 9.13 -20.02 -13.14
CA ILE A 111 7.86 -20.75 -13.25
C ILE A 111 7.18 -20.32 -14.56
N GLY A 112 7.58 -20.95 -15.68
CA GLY A 112 7.10 -20.64 -17.03
C GLY A 112 8.15 -20.83 -18.12
N ASN A 113 7.73 -20.89 -19.39
CA ASN A 113 8.63 -21.12 -20.53
C ASN A 113 9.56 -19.92 -20.79
N ALA A 114 10.87 -20.17 -20.94
CA ALA A 114 11.94 -19.18 -21.11
C ALA A 114 11.85 -18.32 -22.40
N THR A 115 11.05 -18.74 -23.38
CA THR A 115 10.75 -17.96 -24.60
C THR A 115 9.30 -18.20 -25.02
N PRO A 116 8.35 -17.38 -24.56
CA PRO A 116 6.95 -17.61 -24.86
C PRO A 116 6.43 -16.78 -26.04
N THR A 117 6.44 -17.36 -27.24
CA THR A 117 5.48 -16.97 -28.29
C THR A 117 4.20 -17.76 -28.06
N VAL A 118 3.38 -17.39 -27.07
CA VAL A 118 2.08 -18.06 -26.87
C VAL A 118 1.00 -17.08 -26.45
N THR A 119 -0.03 -16.98 -27.27
CA THR A 119 -1.26 -16.19 -27.10
C THR A 119 -2.17 -16.88 -26.07
N GLY A 120 -2.37 -16.28 -24.90
CA GLY A 120 -3.30 -16.77 -23.86
C GLY A 120 -2.94 -16.32 -22.43
N SER A 121 -3.95 -16.16 -21.57
CA SER A 121 -3.78 -15.74 -20.16
C SER A 121 -2.98 -16.77 -19.35
N ARG A 122 -1.93 -16.34 -18.65
CA ARG A 122 -1.17 -17.15 -17.69
C ARG A 122 -1.54 -16.75 -16.28
N TYR A 123 -1.89 -17.71 -15.43
CA TYR A 123 -2.17 -17.47 -14.02
C TYR A 123 -1.18 -18.25 -13.16
N PHE A 124 -0.49 -17.55 -12.26
CA PHE A 124 0.10 -18.15 -11.09
C PHE A 124 -1.00 -18.21 -10.02
N HIS A 125 -1.55 -19.40 -9.76
CA HIS A 125 -2.63 -19.57 -8.78
C HIS A 125 -2.05 -20.07 -7.46
N LEU A 126 -2.03 -19.20 -6.46
CA LEU A 126 -1.77 -19.55 -5.07
C LEU A 126 -3.08 -19.57 -4.31
N LYS A 127 -3.46 -20.74 -3.77
CA LYS A 127 -4.62 -20.89 -2.91
C LYS A 127 -4.14 -21.19 -1.49
N SER A 128 -4.35 -20.24 -0.58
CA SER A 128 -4.15 -20.47 0.86
C SER A 128 -5.50 -20.60 1.55
N THR A 129 -5.58 -21.48 2.54
CA THR A 129 -6.68 -21.56 3.51
C THR A 129 -6.28 -21.03 4.88
N SER A 130 -5.02 -20.62 5.05
CA SER A 130 -4.54 -19.98 6.28
C SER A 130 -4.76 -18.47 6.22
N SER A 131 -4.75 -17.83 7.40
CA SER A 131 -4.78 -16.37 7.53
C SER A 131 -3.45 -15.70 7.16
N GLU A 132 -2.42 -16.49 6.82
CA GLU A 132 -1.10 -15.95 6.52
C GLU A 132 -1.05 -15.45 5.06
N PRO A 133 -0.52 -14.24 4.83
CA PRO A 133 -0.36 -13.71 3.49
C PRO A 133 0.79 -14.40 2.75
N ILE A 134 0.88 -14.14 1.44
CA ILE A 134 2.12 -14.40 0.69
C ILE A 134 3.23 -13.58 1.35
N LYS A 135 4.27 -14.25 1.85
CA LYS A 135 5.41 -13.62 2.51
C LYS A 135 6.56 -13.46 1.52
N ILE A 136 7.07 -12.25 1.39
CA ILE A 136 8.32 -11.95 0.68
C ILE A 136 9.27 -11.38 1.72
N GLU A 137 10.36 -12.09 2.00
CA GLU A 137 11.30 -11.73 3.05
C GLU A 137 12.74 -11.69 2.53
N LYS A 138 13.57 -10.88 3.20
CA LYS A 138 15.01 -10.77 3.00
C LYS A 138 15.70 -10.89 4.36
N SER A 139 16.98 -11.23 4.35
CA SER A 139 17.82 -11.34 5.54
C SER A 139 18.69 -10.10 5.83
N ASN A 140 18.53 -9.01 5.08
CA ASN A 140 19.38 -7.80 5.17
C ASN A 140 18.57 -6.51 5.02
N SER A 141 19.23 -5.34 5.02
CA SER A 141 18.60 -4.01 4.94
C SER A 141 18.33 -3.50 3.51
N ALA A 142 18.41 -4.34 2.46
CA ALA A 142 18.05 -3.93 1.09
C ALA A 142 16.53 -3.70 0.95
N GLY A 143 16.00 -3.14 -0.13
CA GLY A 143 14.54 -3.10 -0.33
C GLY A 143 13.97 -4.47 -0.70
N VAL A 144 12.70 -4.75 -0.34
CA VAL A 144 11.93 -5.87 -0.91
C VAL A 144 10.80 -5.29 -1.74
N LEU A 145 10.83 -5.51 -3.05
CA LEU A 145 9.87 -4.93 -3.97
C LEU A 145 9.18 -6.01 -4.80
N PHE A 146 7.86 -5.89 -4.91
CA PHE A 146 7.10 -6.49 -5.99
C PHE A 146 6.97 -5.46 -7.11
N SER A 147 7.51 -5.75 -8.29
CA SER A 147 7.47 -4.85 -9.44
C SER A 147 6.55 -5.35 -10.54
N ILE A 148 5.82 -4.42 -11.16
CA ILE A 148 5.09 -4.63 -12.40
C ILE A 148 5.71 -3.72 -13.46
N ALA A 149 6.11 -4.30 -14.59
CA ALA A 149 6.78 -3.59 -15.66
C ALA A 149 6.07 -3.79 -17.00
N ASN A 150 6.11 -2.78 -17.84
CA ASN A 150 5.96 -2.91 -19.29
C ASN A 150 7.16 -2.25 -19.98
N THR A 151 7.12 -2.11 -21.31
CA THR A 151 8.25 -1.55 -22.08
C THR A 151 8.54 -0.07 -21.82
N THR A 152 7.62 0.64 -21.17
CA THR A 152 7.73 2.10 -20.96
C THR A 152 7.70 2.49 -19.50
N ASN A 153 7.08 1.70 -18.62
CA ASN A 153 6.82 2.04 -17.25
C ASN A 153 7.15 0.86 -16.33
N THR A 154 7.72 1.16 -15.18
CA THR A 154 7.91 0.17 -14.13
C THR A 154 7.43 0.75 -12.80
N TRP A 155 6.58 0.01 -12.10
CA TRP A 155 6.02 0.38 -10.81
C TRP A 155 6.38 -0.68 -9.79
N ALA A 156 6.57 -0.27 -8.54
CA ALA A 156 6.86 -1.20 -7.46
C ALA A 156 6.11 -0.86 -6.17
N ILE A 157 5.84 -1.90 -5.40
CA ILE A 157 5.28 -1.84 -4.05
C ILE A 157 6.14 -2.69 -3.12
N GLY A 158 6.37 -2.24 -1.89
CA GLY A 158 7.08 -3.02 -0.90
C GLY A 158 7.78 -2.15 0.15
N GLU A 159 8.96 -2.59 0.58
CA GLU A 159 9.77 -1.94 1.61
C GLU A 159 11.01 -1.30 0.99
N ASN A 160 11.34 -0.06 1.36
CA ASN A 160 12.57 0.60 0.95
C ASN A 160 13.76 0.25 1.87
N SER A 161 14.95 0.79 1.59
CA SER A 161 16.15 0.57 2.42
C SER A 161 16.10 1.25 3.80
N SER A 162 15.08 2.07 4.06
CA SER A 162 14.80 2.71 5.36
C SER A 162 13.68 2.00 6.12
N GLU A 163 13.25 0.81 5.67
CA GLU A 163 12.18 0.02 6.28
C GLU A 163 10.78 0.68 6.21
N ASP A 164 10.59 1.65 5.31
CA ASP A 164 9.28 2.26 5.05
C ASP A 164 8.50 1.44 4.04
N PHE A 165 7.17 1.36 4.21
CA PHE A 165 6.28 0.81 3.18
C PHE A 165 6.03 1.86 2.09
N ILE A 166 6.23 1.49 0.83
CA ILE A 166 6.19 2.40 -0.30
C ILE A 166 5.37 1.89 -1.48
N PHE A 167 4.76 2.85 -2.19
CA PHE A 167 4.36 2.72 -3.59
C PHE A 167 5.21 3.69 -4.40
N ARG A 168 5.88 3.19 -5.45
CA ARG A 168 6.83 3.99 -6.22
C ARG A 168 6.72 3.76 -7.72
N ASP A 169 7.04 4.82 -8.46
CA ASP A 169 7.32 4.77 -9.88
C ASP A 169 8.84 4.64 -10.06
N ILE A 170 9.28 3.58 -10.75
CA ILE A 170 10.69 3.29 -11.05
C ILE A 170 11.02 3.42 -12.55
N THR A 171 10.13 4.02 -13.34
CA THR A 171 10.27 4.22 -14.79
C THR A 171 11.51 5.05 -15.17
N GLY A 172 11.96 5.96 -14.31
CA GLY A 172 13.09 6.86 -14.56
C GLY A 172 13.94 7.15 -13.32
N GLY A 173 13.85 6.31 -12.29
CA GLY A 173 14.48 6.53 -10.99
C GLY A 173 13.50 6.30 -9.84
N ASP A 174 14.00 6.51 -8.63
CA ASP A 174 13.37 6.10 -7.38
C ASP A 174 12.34 7.13 -6.87
N ASN A 175 11.18 7.22 -7.52
CA ASN A 175 10.13 8.18 -7.16
C ASN A 175 9.05 7.56 -6.25
N ASP A 176 9.19 7.75 -4.95
CA ASP A 176 8.22 7.28 -3.96
C ASP A 176 6.99 8.19 -3.95
N ILE A 177 5.86 7.68 -4.45
CA ILE A 177 4.60 8.42 -4.59
C ILE A 177 3.80 8.36 -3.28
N MET A 178 3.91 7.25 -2.56
CA MET A 178 3.36 7.08 -1.23
C MET A 178 4.40 6.41 -0.35
N ARG A 179 4.58 6.94 0.86
CA ARG A 179 5.48 6.40 1.87
C ARG A 179 4.78 6.39 3.22
N ILE A 180 4.70 5.23 3.86
CA ILE A 180 4.30 5.07 5.26
C ILE A 180 5.54 4.73 6.04
N GLN A 181 5.93 5.62 6.95
CA GLN A 181 7.12 5.42 7.76
C GLN A 181 6.93 4.28 8.76
N ALA A 182 8.01 3.53 9.02
CA ALA A 182 8.01 2.56 10.11
C ALA A 182 7.59 3.23 11.43
N GLY A 183 6.64 2.64 12.13
CA GLY A 183 6.10 3.18 13.39
C GLY A 183 5.03 4.26 13.23
N ALA A 184 4.55 4.55 12.01
CA ALA A 184 3.39 5.41 11.81
C ALA A 184 2.20 4.94 12.69
N PRO A 185 1.51 5.85 13.41
CA PRO A 185 0.39 5.47 14.26
C PRO A 185 -0.69 4.71 13.47
N ALA A 186 -1.40 3.81 14.17
CA ALA A 186 -2.53 3.10 13.60
C ALA A 186 -3.54 4.10 13.00
N SER A 187 -4.10 3.76 11.83
CA SER A 187 -5.13 4.56 11.16
C SER A 187 -4.69 6.00 10.82
N THR A 188 -3.40 6.21 10.52
CA THR A 188 -2.91 7.51 10.01
C THR A 188 -3.61 7.93 8.71
N LEU A 189 -3.86 6.98 7.81
CA LEU A 189 -4.74 7.10 6.66
C LEU A 189 -5.72 5.92 6.71
N LEU A 190 -7.02 6.21 6.78
CA LEU A 190 -8.06 5.20 6.91
C LEU A 190 -9.22 5.52 5.97
N ILE A 191 -9.63 4.51 5.19
CA ILE A 191 -10.92 4.52 4.50
C ILE A 191 -11.83 3.59 5.30
N ASP A 192 -12.88 4.13 5.90
CA ASP A 192 -13.79 3.32 6.71
C ASP A 192 -14.76 2.47 5.85
N SER A 193 -15.53 1.60 6.50
CA SER A 193 -16.54 0.76 5.82
C SER A 193 -17.68 1.55 5.19
N SER A 194 -17.80 2.84 5.48
CA SER A 194 -18.78 3.77 4.89
C SER A 194 -18.17 4.61 3.76
N GLY A 195 -16.88 4.42 3.45
CA GLY A 195 -16.17 5.12 2.38
C GLY A 195 -15.64 6.51 2.76
N ASN A 196 -15.66 6.88 4.04
CA ASN A 196 -15.07 8.16 4.49
C ASN A 196 -13.56 8.03 4.59
N VAL A 197 -12.84 9.10 4.23
CA VAL A 197 -11.39 9.18 4.35
C VAL A 197 -11.02 9.99 5.60
N GLY A 198 -10.29 9.35 6.51
CA GLY A 198 -9.70 9.97 7.70
C GLY A 198 -8.19 10.15 7.54
N ILE A 199 -7.70 11.32 7.93
CA ILE A 199 -6.27 11.62 8.01
C ILE A 199 -5.94 12.06 9.44
N GLY A 200 -5.06 11.32 10.11
CA GLY A 200 -4.45 11.72 11.39
C GLY A 200 -5.12 11.27 12.68
N ARG A 201 -6.20 10.47 12.67
CA ARG A 201 -6.87 10.04 13.91
C ARG A 201 -7.40 8.59 13.92
N PRO A 202 -7.13 7.80 14.97
CA PRO A 202 -7.58 6.40 15.02
C PRO A 202 -9.07 6.15 15.30
N SER A 203 -9.85 7.15 15.74
CA SER A 203 -11.06 6.83 16.51
C SER A 203 -12.30 7.76 16.36
N ILE A 204 -12.44 8.58 15.33
CA ILE A 204 -13.69 9.37 15.13
C ILE A 204 -14.12 9.40 13.65
N PHE A 205 -15.13 8.60 13.32
CA PHE A 205 -16.02 8.80 12.16
C PHE A 205 -17.45 9.14 12.60
N THR A 206 -17.60 9.84 13.74
CA THR A 206 -18.94 10.19 14.27
C THR A 206 -19.57 11.39 13.56
N LEU A 207 -18.97 11.94 12.52
CA LEU A 207 -19.54 13.05 11.77
C LEU A 207 -19.44 12.74 10.28
N GLY A 208 -20.58 12.73 9.58
CA GLY A 208 -20.75 12.36 8.17
C GLY A 208 -20.09 13.31 7.16
N ALA A 209 -18.85 13.71 7.41
CA ALA A 209 -18.00 14.42 6.47
C ALA A 209 -17.26 13.41 5.58
N LYS A 210 -17.27 13.64 4.26
CA LYS A 210 -16.56 12.78 3.28
C LYS A 210 -15.03 12.83 3.45
N LEU A 211 -14.51 13.92 4.01
CA LEU A 211 -13.11 14.12 4.35
C LEU A 211 -13.05 14.68 5.77
N HIS A 212 -12.35 13.97 6.66
CA HIS A 212 -12.04 14.44 8.01
C HIS A 212 -10.52 14.55 8.15
N VAL A 213 -10.06 15.77 8.38
CA VAL A 213 -8.68 16.07 8.75
C VAL A 213 -8.69 16.45 10.23
N ASP A 214 -8.10 15.62 11.09
CA ASP A 214 -7.91 15.95 12.50
C ASP A 214 -6.69 16.86 12.64
N GLY A 215 -6.84 18.12 12.24
CA GLY A 215 -5.75 19.08 12.17
C GLY A 215 -6.06 20.27 11.25
N GLU A 216 -5.04 21.06 10.93
CA GLU A 216 -5.16 22.19 10.01
C GLU A 216 -5.23 21.72 8.56
N ILE A 217 -6.20 22.25 7.81
CA ILE A 217 -6.17 22.19 6.35
C ILE A 217 -5.38 23.40 5.88
N ILE A 218 -4.09 23.20 5.59
CA ILE A 218 -3.23 24.24 5.00
C ILE A 218 -3.50 24.25 3.50
N ALA A 219 -4.24 25.25 3.01
CA ALA A 219 -4.27 25.54 1.59
C ALA A 219 -2.94 26.23 1.23
N ALA A 220 -2.33 25.92 0.08
CA ALA A 220 -0.99 26.37 -0.33
C ALA A 220 -0.73 27.90 -0.24
N THR A 221 -1.78 28.70 -0.02
CA THR A 221 -1.70 30.08 0.45
C THR A 221 -2.71 30.28 1.59
N ASP A 222 -2.26 30.44 2.83
CA ASP A 222 -3.12 30.70 4.01
C ASP A 222 -3.71 32.11 3.98
N LYS A 223 -4.62 32.37 3.03
CA LYS A 223 -5.32 33.65 2.90
C LYS A 223 -6.66 33.66 3.63
N ILE A 224 -7.20 32.49 3.96
CA ILE A 224 -8.50 32.33 4.62
C ILE A 224 -8.44 31.25 5.70
N LYS A 225 -9.21 31.38 6.78
CA LYS A 225 -9.44 30.30 7.77
C LYS A 225 -10.80 30.43 8.46
N LEU A 226 -11.32 29.31 8.94
CA LEU A 226 -12.37 29.32 9.97
C LEU A 226 -11.71 29.45 11.35
N THR A 227 -12.23 30.34 12.19
CA THR A 227 -11.74 30.52 13.56
C THR A 227 -12.40 29.50 14.49
N ALA A 228 -11.79 29.27 15.66
CA ALA A 228 -12.35 28.41 16.70
C ALA A 228 -13.73 28.84 17.20
N LEU A 229 -14.10 30.11 17.02
CA LEU A 229 -15.41 30.64 17.37
C LEU A 229 -16.46 30.42 16.27
N GLY A 230 -16.06 30.03 15.06
CA GLY A 230 -16.95 29.93 13.90
C GLY A 230 -16.99 31.19 13.01
N GLY A 231 -15.99 32.07 13.12
CA GLY A 231 -15.81 33.20 12.20
C GLY A 231 -15.02 32.83 10.95
N TYR A 232 -15.29 33.49 9.83
CA TYR A 232 -14.50 33.43 8.60
C TYR A 232 -13.49 34.58 8.60
N ALA A 233 -12.20 34.24 8.65
CA ALA A 233 -11.11 35.19 8.72
C ALA A 233 -10.26 35.17 7.46
N ILE A 234 -9.76 36.34 7.07
CA ILE A 234 -8.83 36.53 5.95
C ILE A 234 -7.53 37.17 6.45
N LYS A 235 -6.43 36.94 5.71
CA LYS A 235 -5.10 37.44 6.09
C LYS A 235 -4.80 38.76 5.40
N LEU A 236 -4.63 39.83 6.17
CA LEU A 236 -4.35 41.19 5.70
C LEU A 236 -3.14 41.77 6.44
N THR A 237 -2.49 42.76 5.86
CA THR A 237 -1.36 43.47 6.47
C THR A 237 -1.88 44.44 7.53
N ASN A 238 -1.34 44.34 8.75
CA ASN A 238 -1.58 45.31 9.80
C ASN A 238 -0.94 46.66 9.40
N LYS A 239 -1.77 47.69 9.19
CA LYS A 239 -1.33 49.08 9.00
C LYS A 239 -2.00 50.01 10.03
N THR A 240 -2.29 49.49 11.21
CA THR A 240 -2.90 50.27 12.30
C THR A 240 -1.93 51.28 12.94
N GLY A 241 -0.66 51.29 12.53
CA GLY A 241 0.39 52.16 13.07
C GLY A 241 0.94 51.67 14.41
N SER A 242 0.50 50.50 14.88
CA SER A 242 0.95 49.90 16.15
C SER A 242 0.77 48.37 16.14
N ASN A 243 1.15 47.70 17.23
CA ASN A 243 0.83 46.29 17.41
C ASN A 243 -0.70 46.11 17.46
N SER A 244 -1.22 45.12 16.73
CA SER A 244 -2.65 44.82 16.68
C SER A 244 -3.24 44.57 18.07
N VAL A 245 -4.50 44.94 18.26
CA VAL A 245 -5.28 44.59 19.46
C VAL A 245 -6.49 43.79 19.01
N ALA A 246 -6.65 42.58 19.55
CA ALA A 246 -7.77 41.71 19.20
C ALA A 246 -9.10 42.41 19.51
N GLY A 247 -10.07 42.19 18.62
CA GLY A 247 -11.41 42.76 18.68
C GLY A 247 -11.55 44.18 18.14
N GLN A 248 -10.46 44.89 17.84
CA GLN A 248 -10.59 46.21 17.22
C GLN A 248 -11.16 46.11 15.81
N LEU A 249 -11.95 47.12 15.46
CA LEU A 249 -12.58 47.26 14.15
C LEU A 249 -11.57 47.81 13.15
N VAL A 250 -11.59 47.27 11.94
CA VAL A 250 -10.69 47.68 10.87
C VAL A 250 -11.42 48.02 9.57
N GLN A 251 -10.84 48.95 8.83
CA GLN A 251 -11.26 49.38 7.51
C GLN A 251 -10.10 49.20 6.52
N THR A 252 -10.39 49.32 5.22
CA THR A 252 -9.35 49.19 4.18
C THR A 252 -8.26 50.25 4.35
N ASP A 253 -7.01 49.87 4.12
CA ASP A 253 -5.93 50.83 3.91
C ASP A 253 -5.98 51.31 2.44
N THR A 254 -5.90 52.63 2.24
CA THR A 254 -5.98 53.24 0.90
C THR A 254 -4.61 53.46 0.25
N THR A 255 -3.54 53.06 0.93
CA THR A 255 -2.14 53.32 0.52
C THR A 255 -1.36 52.06 0.18
N GLN A 256 -1.82 50.89 0.64
CA GLN A 256 -1.17 49.59 0.47
C GLN A 256 -2.21 48.51 0.15
N ASN A 257 -1.91 47.70 -0.87
CA ASN A 257 -2.75 46.54 -1.22
C ASN A 257 -2.75 45.49 -0.08
N ASP A 258 -3.87 44.79 0.06
CA ASP A 258 -4.07 43.73 1.07
C ASP A 258 -3.76 44.20 2.50
N ALA A 259 -4.16 45.42 2.86
CA ALA A 259 -3.85 46.02 4.16
C ALA A 259 -5.07 46.69 4.80
N VAL A 260 -5.01 46.85 6.11
CA VAL A 260 -6.08 47.48 6.90
C VAL A 260 -5.55 48.46 7.93
N THR A 261 -6.35 49.50 8.19
CA THR A 261 -6.15 50.47 9.28
C THR A 261 -7.25 50.34 10.31
N LEU A 262 -7.11 50.98 11.47
CA LEU A 262 -8.22 51.03 12.44
C LEU A 262 -9.40 51.79 11.84
N SER A 263 -10.61 51.28 12.05
CA SER A 263 -11.82 51.99 11.66
C SER A 263 -11.88 53.36 12.35
N GLY A 264 -12.19 54.39 11.58
CA GLY A 264 -12.41 55.73 12.10
C GLY A 264 -13.60 55.83 13.07
N VAL A 265 -13.74 57.00 13.69
CA VAL A 265 -14.89 57.34 14.53
C VAL A 265 -16.17 57.30 13.68
N ASN A 266 -17.16 56.51 14.11
CA ASN A 266 -18.43 56.31 13.39
C ASN A 266 -18.24 55.97 11.90
N SER A 267 -17.21 55.18 11.57
CA SER A 267 -16.90 54.79 10.18
C SER A 267 -17.99 53.90 9.58
N ASP A 268 -18.31 54.15 8.32
CA ASP A 268 -19.17 53.32 7.44
C ASP A 268 -18.37 52.34 6.58
N ASP A 269 -17.03 52.39 6.62
CA ASP A 269 -16.13 51.58 5.81
C ASP A 269 -15.50 50.40 6.59
N THR A 270 -16.10 49.97 7.70
CA THR A 270 -15.55 48.85 8.49
C THR A 270 -15.79 47.53 7.77
N ILE A 271 -14.72 46.75 7.60
CA ILE A 271 -14.75 45.49 6.83
C ILE A 271 -14.46 44.25 7.68
N GLY A 272 -14.04 44.41 8.93
CA GLY A 272 -13.66 43.28 9.75
C GLY A 272 -13.17 43.63 11.14
N ILE A 273 -12.81 42.57 11.87
CA ILE A 273 -12.39 42.61 13.27
C ILE A 273 -11.03 41.91 13.40
N ILE A 274 -10.07 42.55 14.08
CA ILE A 274 -8.76 41.95 14.34
C ILE A 274 -8.93 40.69 15.20
N LEU A 275 -8.39 39.56 14.74
CA LEU A 275 -8.43 38.30 15.51
C LEU A 275 -7.31 38.21 16.55
N ASP A 276 -6.08 38.55 16.16
CA ASP A 276 -4.88 38.34 16.97
C ASP A 276 -4.37 39.65 17.59
N SER A 277 -3.91 39.59 18.84
CA SER A 277 -3.20 40.71 19.49
C SER A 277 -1.70 40.59 19.29
N GLY A 278 -1.00 41.73 19.34
CA GLY A 278 0.46 41.77 19.37
C GLY A 278 1.14 41.62 18.01
N VAL A 279 0.39 41.59 16.91
CA VAL A 279 0.95 41.49 15.55
C VAL A 279 1.48 42.86 15.14
N SER A 280 2.78 42.98 14.86
CA SER A 280 3.42 44.27 14.56
C SER A 280 2.88 44.94 13.30
N ASP A 281 2.96 46.26 13.27
CA ASP A 281 2.66 47.06 12.06
C ASP A 281 3.54 46.60 10.88
N GLY A 282 2.97 46.56 9.68
CA GLY A 282 3.58 46.06 8.45
C GLY A 282 3.59 44.54 8.30
N THR A 283 3.09 43.78 9.28
CA THR A 283 3.06 42.31 9.22
C THR A 283 1.66 41.75 8.98
N SER A 284 1.56 40.52 8.50
CA SER A 284 0.27 39.87 8.22
C SER A 284 -0.43 39.45 9.50
N MET A 285 -1.71 39.83 9.64
CA MET A 285 -2.59 39.45 10.74
C MET A 285 -3.91 38.85 10.22
N TRP A 286 -4.63 38.14 11.08
CA TRP A 286 -5.95 37.62 10.76
C TRP A 286 -7.04 38.64 11.09
N VAL A 287 -7.96 38.84 10.14
CA VAL A 287 -9.12 39.73 10.27
C VAL A 287 -10.37 38.89 10.02
N VAL A 288 -11.29 38.85 10.99
CA VAL A 288 -12.59 38.18 10.85
C VAL A 288 -13.53 39.09 10.08
N VAL A 289 -14.05 38.62 8.94
CA VAL A 289 -14.91 39.41 8.04
C VAL A 289 -16.35 38.89 7.99
N TYR A 290 -16.63 37.73 8.61
CA TYR A 290 -17.98 37.20 8.75
C TYR A 290 -18.07 36.17 9.89
N GLY A 291 -19.28 35.84 10.35
CA GLY A 291 -19.51 34.82 11.37
C GLY A 291 -19.22 35.31 12.79
N ILE A 292 -18.76 34.44 13.69
CA ILE A 292 -18.61 34.80 15.12
C ILE A 292 -17.21 35.36 15.41
N ALA A 293 -17.15 36.52 16.07
CA ALA A 293 -15.91 37.16 16.52
C ALA A 293 -16.03 37.75 17.93
N ASN A 294 -14.89 37.96 18.58
CA ASN A 294 -14.80 38.83 19.76
C ASN A 294 -14.61 40.27 19.28
N VAL A 295 -15.53 41.18 19.61
CA VAL A 295 -15.53 42.58 19.21
C VAL A 295 -15.20 43.46 20.41
N MET A 296 -14.33 44.45 20.23
CA MET A 296 -13.95 45.40 21.28
C MET A 296 -15.05 46.45 21.45
N MET A 297 -15.81 46.34 22.53
CA MET A 297 -16.84 47.30 22.92
C MET A 297 -16.23 48.51 23.64
N ASP A 298 -16.81 49.68 23.43
CA ASP A 298 -16.51 50.89 24.17
C ASP A 298 -17.02 50.83 25.64
N ALA A 299 -16.89 51.93 26.38
CA ALA A 299 -17.29 52.02 27.78
C ALA A 299 -18.78 51.77 28.05
N VAL A 300 -19.66 51.79 27.03
CA VAL A 300 -21.08 51.46 27.17
C VAL A 300 -21.26 49.96 27.39
N GLY A 301 -20.43 49.12 26.75
CA GLY A 301 -20.59 47.67 26.73
C GLY A 301 -21.73 47.23 25.80
N SER A 302 -22.32 46.07 26.07
CA SER A 302 -23.44 45.52 25.30
C SER A 302 -24.29 44.52 26.08
N VAL A 303 -25.52 44.30 25.63
CA VAL A 303 -26.38 43.19 26.04
C VAL A 303 -26.67 42.25 24.86
N ARG A 304 -27.15 41.03 25.17
CA ARG A 304 -27.50 40.06 24.13
C ARG A 304 -28.62 40.60 23.25
N GLY A 305 -28.44 40.47 21.93
CA GLY A 305 -29.39 40.95 20.92
C GLY A 305 -29.14 42.40 20.50
N ASP A 306 -28.23 43.12 21.15
CA ASP A 306 -27.86 44.47 20.71
C ASP A 306 -27.35 44.43 19.29
N ARG A 307 -27.88 45.33 18.46
CA ARG A 307 -27.23 45.70 17.21
C ARG A 307 -26.02 46.56 17.55
N ILE A 308 -24.89 46.27 16.94
CA ILE A 308 -23.65 47.03 17.17
C ILE A 308 -23.22 47.78 15.91
N ILE A 309 -22.73 48.99 16.13
CA ILE A 309 -22.18 49.88 15.10
C ILE A 309 -20.75 50.29 15.47
N THR A 310 -20.04 50.96 14.55
CA THR A 310 -18.81 51.67 14.88
C THR A 310 -19.05 52.74 15.95
N ALA A 311 -18.16 52.80 16.94
CA ALA A 311 -18.31 53.71 18.07
C ALA A 311 -17.82 55.14 17.76
N PRO A 312 -18.16 56.10 18.63
CA PRO A 312 -17.53 57.42 18.68
C PRO A 312 -16.03 57.42 19.05
N VAL A 313 -15.43 56.23 19.23
CA VAL A 313 -14.00 56.01 19.49
C VAL A 313 -13.50 55.04 18.42
N GLY A 314 -12.48 55.46 17.66
CA GLY A 314 -11.95 54.67 16.55
C GLY A 314 -11.48 53.28 16.97
N GLY A 315 -11.84 52.26 16.18
CA GLY A 315 -11.53 50.86 16.46
C GLY A 315 -12.41 50.18 17.51
N PHE A 316 -13.45 50.84 18.05
CA PHE A 316 -14.40 50.27 19.02
C PHE A 316 -15.81 50.14 18.43
N ALA A 317 -16.62 49.26 19.02
CA ALA A 317 -18.04 49.13 18.76
C ALA A 317 -18.89 49.70 19.90
N THR A 318 -20.12 50.10 19.59
CA THR A 318 -21.10 50.59 20.56
C THR A 318 -22.51 50.08 20.18
N PRO A 319 -23.41 49.82 21.14
CA PRO A 319 -24.75 49.37 20.83
C PRO A 319 -25.61 50.48 20.24
N TRP A 320 -26.44 50.15 19.26
CA TRP A 320 -27.35 51.08 18.60
C TRP A 320 -28.71 50.45 18.34
N ASN A 321 -29.58 50.51 19.35
CA ASN A 321 -30.91 49.89 19.32
C ASN A 321 -32.05 50.83 18.93
N VAL A 322 -31.73 52.02 18.40
CA VAL A 322 -32.73 52.96 17.90
C VAL A 322 -32.86 52.77 16.38
N GLY A 323 -34.01 52.24 15.94
CA GLY A 323 -34.29 52.12 14.50
C GLY A 323 -34.44 53.49 13.84
N GLY A 324 -34.04 53.63 12.57
CA GLY A 324 -34.63 54.67 11.70
C GLY A 324 -33.71 55.70 11.02
N ALA A 325 -32.38 55.62 11.08
CA ALA A 325 -31.53 56.48 10.26
C ALA A 325 -30.75 55.67 9.20
N VAL A 326 -31.00 55.97 7.92
CA VAL A 326 -30.31 55.31 6.78
C VAL A 326 -28.79 55.47 6.88
N ALA A 327 -28.31 56.63 7.35
CA ALA A 327 -26.88 56.90 7.47
C ALA A 327 -26.17 56.02 8.51
N THR A 328 -26.81 55.70 9.66
CA THR A 328 -26.19 54.85 10.68
C THR A 328 -26.34 53.36 10.39
N HIS A 329 -27.17 52.99 9.41
CA HIS A 329 -27.28 51.59 8.96
C HIS A 329 -25.98 51.09 8.32
N PHE A 330 -25.26 51.95 7.58
CA PHE A 330 -23.95 51.61 7.00
C PHE A 330 -22.82 51.46 8.04
N GLN A 331 -23.07 51.85 9.29
CA GLN A 331 -22.11 51.67 10.38
C GLN A 331 -22.30 50.34 11.12
N GLU A 332 -23.36 49.59 10.81
CA GLU A 332 -23.67 48.32 11.48
C GLU A 332 -22.67 47.23 11.09
N ILE A 333 -22.20 46.51 12.11
CA ILE A 333 -21.16 45.47 11.97
C ILE A 333 -21.59 44.13 12.57
N GLY A 334 -22.82 44.02 13.10
CA GLY A 334 -23.35 42.77 13.62
C GLY A 334 -24.29 42.89 14.81
N HIS A 335 -24.46 41.76 15.49
CA HIS A 335 -25.24 41.64 16.72
C HIS A 335 -24.46 40.95 17.85
N CYS A 336 -24.60 41.46 19.08
CA CYS A 336 -24.03 40.83 20.26
C CYS A 336 -24.81 39.55 20.63
N ILE A 337 -24.08 38.46 20.88
CA ILE A 337 -24.63 37.18 21.37
C ILE A 337 -24.25 36.91 22.83
N GLU A 338 -23.58 37.87 23.47
CA GLU A 338 -23.34 37.88 24.91
C GLU A 338 -23.52 39.27 25.52
N THR A 339 -23.46 39.34 26.84
CA THR A 339 -23.55 40.60 27.60
C THR A 339 -22.15 40.96 28.09
N ARG A 340 -21.71 42.18 27.80
CA ARG A 340 -20.46 42.76 28.28
C ARG A 340 -20.74 44.05 29.03
N ILE A 341 -20.38 44.11 30.30
CA ILE A 341 -20.51 45.35 31.09
C ILE A 341 -19.24 46.17 30.91
N GLY A 342 -19.39 47.39 30.40
CA GLY A 342 -18.29 48.31 30.15
C GLY A 342 -17.39 47.89 28.97
N ALA A 343 -16.25 48.56 28.84
CA ALA A 343 -15.31 48.32 27.74
C ALA A 343 -14.71 46.90 27.77
N GLY A 344 -14.48 46.33 26.59
CA GLY A 344 -13.80 45.04 26.42
C GLY A 344 -14.42 44.15 25.37
N LEU A 345 -13.93 42.92 25.27
CA LEU A 345 -14.38 41.97 24.24
C LEU A 345 -15.80 41.45 24.52
N ALA A 346 -16.63 41.46 23.49
CA ALA A 346 -17.94 40.81 23.46
C ALA A 346 -18.08 39.93 22.21
N ARG A 347 -18.59 38.71 22.37
CA ARG A 347 -18.94 37.82 21.26
C ARG A 347 -20.11 38.37 20.46
N CYS A 348 -19.88 38.51 19.16
CA CYS A 348 -20.84 39.02 18.20
C CYS A 348 -20.91 38.12 16.96
N VAL A 349 -22.09 38.08 16.34
CA VAL A 349 -22.27 37.55 14.99
C VAL A 349 -22.12 38.73 14.04
N LEU A 350 -21.07 38.70 13.22
CA LEU A 350 -20.72 39.74 12.27
C LEU A 350 -21.57 39.62 11.02
N HIS A 351 -22.13 40.76 10.62
CA HIS A 351 -22.62 41.03 9.28
C HIS A 351 -22.35 42.53 9.03
N PHE A 352 -21.84 42.85 7.85
CA PHE A 352 -21.51 44.23 7.45
C PHE A 352 -22.52 44.63 6.37
N ASN A 353 -23.04 45.86 6.45
CA ASN A 353 -24.08 46.38 5.57
C ASN A 353 -23.56 47.02 4.28
#